data_AF-A0A2W4PAE0-F1
#
_entry.id   AF-A0A2W4PAE0-F1
#
_cell.length_a   1.000
_cell.length_b   1.000
_cell.length_c   1.000
_cell.angle_alpha   90.00
_cell.angle_beta   90.00
_cell.angle_gamma   90.00
#
_symmetry.space_group_name_H-M   'P 1'
#
loop_
_entity.id
_entity.type
_entity.pdbx_description
1 polymer ?
#
loop_
_entity_poly.entity_id
_entity_poly.type
_entity_poly.pdbx_seq_one_letter_code
_entity_poly.pdbx_strand_id
1 'polypeptide(L)'
;MLLPDLSGKVIYFTEDNNEASLFDRSEYGMSRFAGLLQLAGAQLFPLDWRRDIPPDADMVFIGGAQDNLSNAQVGRLWAYLSNGGRVLFIVDPLAVGVRRGIVGMQFSDENGSTRGLFELTWPDMGIRARDDVVIRPDVGDVAMPSELSVPTIEEQGDLVYFGTDRYETSHPILAGVENELWFFGARSVEFDASIQPFQASPLVFAPEGYYGETAYEEYITGGPLPFYSAENTNRKPFATATASEILQPALTLL
;
A
#
# COMPACT_ATOMS: atom_id res chain seq x y z
N MET A 1 -1.48 -19.49 16.23
CA MET A 1 -0.71 -18.90 15.11
C MET A 1 0.75 -18.89 15.50
N LEU A 2 1.60 -19.63 14.78
CA LEU A 2 3.06 -19.51 14.93
C LEU A 2 3.48 -18.27 14.14
N LEU A 3 4.13 -17.30 14.79
CA LEU A 3 4.71 -16.17 14.08
C LEU A 3 5.87 -16.67 13.19
N PRO A 4 6.08 -16.08 12.01
CA PRO A 4 7.27 -16.37 11.22
C PRO A 4 8.53 -16.02 12.02
N ASP A 5 9.61 -16.77 11.82
CA ASP A 5 10.91 -16.44 12.41
C ASP A 5 11.60 -15.35 11.58
N LEU A 6 11.70 -14.16 12.15
CA LEU A 6 12.41 -13.00 11.61
C LEU A 6 13.69 -12.71 12.41
N SER A 7 14.19 -13.67 13.19
CA SER A 7 15.42 -13.52 13.96
C SER A 7 16.59 -13.07 13.10
N GLY A 8 17.23 -11.98 13.52
CA GLY A 8 18.38 -11.41 12.81
C GLY A 8 18.01 -10.57 11.59
N LYS A 9 16.72 -10.37 11.27
CA LYS A 9 16.28 -9.47 10.21
C LYS A 9 16.30 -8.02 10.67
N VAL A 10 16.85 -7.14 9.85
CA VAL A 10 16.92 -5.70 10.09
C VAL A 10 15.98 -4.96 9.15
N ILE A 11 14.95 -4.32 9.69
CA ILE A 11 13.91 -3.62 8.93
C ILE A 11 13.97 -2.14 9.26
N TYR A 12 14.11 -1.30 8.24
CA TYR A 12 14.11 0.15 8.37
C TYR A 12 12.76 0.75 8.00
N PHE A 13 12.16 1.53 8.90
CA PHE A 13 10.89 2.22 8.70
C PHE A 13 11.12 3.66 8.27
N THR A 14 10.41 4.15 7.27
CA THR A 14 10.45 5.57 6.86
C THR A 14 9.42 6.39 7.64
N GLU A 15 9.76 7.64 7.97
CA GLU A 15 8.89 8.55 8.74
C GLU A 15 8.94 10.03 8.26
N ASP A 16 9.74 10.34 7.23
CA ASP A 16 10.01 11.74 6.81
C ASP A 16 8.95 12.33 5.86
N ASN A 17 8.01 11.52 5.35
CA ASN A 17 6.96 11.91 4.39
C ASN A 17 5.56 11.75 5.00
N ASN A 18 5.43 11.99 6.30
CA ASN A 18 4.22 11.78 7.12
C ASN A 18 3.71 10.33 7.11
N GLU A 19 4.60 9.34 6.94
CA GLU A 19 4.26 7.94 7.19
C GLU A 19 3.88 7.71 8.66
N ALA A 20 3.09 6.65 8.90
CA ALA A 20 2.72 6.26 10.25
C ALA A 20 3.94 5.76 11.06
N SER A 21 4.23 6.43 12.18
CA SER A 21 5.43 6.14 12.97
C SER A 21 5.37 4.77 13.66
N LEU A 22 6.53 4.09 13.71
CA LEU A 22 6.68 2.81 14.41
C LEU A 22 6.57 2.95 15.94
N PHE A 23 6.69 4.16 16.47
CA PHE A 23 6.60 4.45 17.91
C PHE A 23 5.24 4.99 18.33
N ASP A 24 4.39 5.37 17.36
CA ASP A 24 3.06 5.90 17.66
C ASP A 24 2.10 4.78 18.09
N ARG A 25 1.50 4.96 19.28
CA ARG A 25 0.55 4.04 19.92
C ARG A 25 -0.90 4.43 19.70
N SER A 26 -1.15 5.53 18.97
CA SER A 26 -2.47 5.93 18.54
C SER A 26 -3.07 4.92 17.54
N GLU A 27 -4.33 5.13 17.17
CA GLU A 27 -5.00 4.36 16.11
C GLU A 27 -4.42 4.59 14.71
N TYR A 28 -3.65 5.68 14.53
CA TYR A 28 -2.99 6.03 13.26
C TYR A 28 -1.52 5.56 13.21
N GLY A 29 -1.01 4.97 14.30
CA GLY A 29 0.40 4.57 14.42
C GLY A 29 0.68 3.11 14.05
N MET A 30 1.95 2.81 13.77
CA MET A 30 2.40 1.46 13.38
C MET A 30 2.96 0.63 14.53
N SER A 31 2.89 1.10 15.78
CA SER A 31 3.53 0.40 16.91
C SER A 31 3.00 -1.02 17.16
N ARG A 32 1.73 -1.31 16.83
CA ARG A 32 1.17 -2.66 16.94
C ARG A 32 1.79 -3.61 15.92
N PHE A 33 1.90 -3.16 14.67
CA PHE A 33 2.56 -3.91 13.60
C PHE A 33 4.06 -4.09 13.88
N ALA A 34 4.75 -3.03 14.27
CA ALA A 34 6.15 -3.06 14.70
C ALA A 34 6.36 -4.05 15.88
N GLY A 35 5.46 -4.05 16.86
CA GLY A 35 5.49 -5.01 17.97
C GLY A 35 5.39 -6.46 17.51
N LEU A 36 4.55 -6.77 16.51
CA LEU A 36 4.45 -8.11 15.95
C LEU A 36 5.74 -8.55 15.24
N LEU A 37 6.37 -7.64 14.49
CA LEU A 37 7.66 -7.92 13.85
C LEU A 37 8.78 -8.14 14.87
N GLN A 38 8.81 -7.37 15.96
CA GLN A 38 9.75 -7.55 17.06
C GLN A 38 9.52 -8.86 17.81
N LEU A 39 8.26 -9.25 18.05
CA LEU A 39 7.91 -10.55 18.63
C LEU A 39 8.34 -11.72 17.73
N ALA A 40 8.34 -11.52 16.41
CA ALA A 40 8.88 -12.44 15.44
C ALA A 40 10.43 -12.45 15.38
N GLY A 41 11.13 -11.56 16.10
CA GLY A 41 12.59 -11.53 16.20
C GLY A 41 13.29 -10.48 15.32
N ALA A 42 12.55 -9.66 14.59
CA ALA A 42 13.13 -8.59 13.77
C ALA A 42 13.67 -7.43 14.63
N GLN A 43 14.74 -6.80 14.14
CA GLN A 43 15.27 -5.53 14.64
C GLN A 43 14.72 -4.40 13.78
N LEU A 44 14.13 -3.40 14.42
CA LEU A 44 13.46 -2.29 13.73
C LEU A 44 14.18 -0.97 14.02
N PHE A 45 14.41 -0.17 12.98
CA PHE A 45 15.04 1.13 13.08
C PHE A 45 14.32 2.16 12.22
N PRO A 46 14.24 3.44 12.64
CA PRO A 46 13.87 4.51 11.72
C PRO A 46 14.97 4.71 10.68
N LEU A 47 14.58 4.99 9.43
CA LEU A 47 15.49 5.32 8.33
C LEU A 47 15.83 6.82 8.36
N ASP A 48 17.12 7.17 8.30
CA ASP A 48 17.58 8.55 8.13
C ASP A 48 17.88 8.84 6.66
N TRP A 49 16.98 9.54 5.98
CA TRP A 49 17.07 9.84 4.55
C TRP A 49 18.24 10.76 4.14
N ARG A 50 18.93 11.37 5.10
CA ARG A 50 20.14 12.17 4.84
C ARG A 50 21.33 11.29 4.47
N ARG A 51 21.24 9.98 4.69
CA ARG A 51 22.28 8.98 4.43
C ARG A 51 21.77 7.92 3.45
N ASP A 52 22.68 7.13 2.92
CA ASP A 52 22.31 5.96 2.13
C ASP A 52 21.57 4.95 3.00
N ILE A 53 20.74 4.12 2.36
CA ILE A 53 20.07 3.02 3.05
C ILE A 53 21.16 2.09 3.61
N PRO A 54 21.13 1.76 4.91
CA PRO A 54 22.19 0.98 5.53
C PRO A 54 22.42 -0.39 4.85
N PRO A 55 23.67 -0.83 4.68
CA PRO A 55 23.98 -2.08 3.96
C PRO A 55 23.53 -3.33 4.70
N ASP A 56 23.21 -3.23 5.99
CA ASP A 56 22.62 -4.29 6.81
C ASP A 56 21.10 -4.34 6.72
N ALA A 57 20.45 -3.42 5.99
CA ALA A 57 19.00 -3.42 5.82
C ALA A 57 18.52 -4.64 4.99
N ASP A 58 17.85 -5.59 5.64
CA ASP A 58 17.14 -6.67 4.96
C ASP A 58 15.88 -6.18 4.23
N MET A 59 15.27 -5.10 4.73
CA MET A 59 14.08 -4.49 4.14
C MET A 59 13.95 -3.01 4.52
N VAL A 60 13.43 -2.21 3.61
CA VAL A 60 12.86 -0.88 3.89
C VAL A 60 11.34 -0.96 3.83
N PHE A 61 10.68 -0.47 4.87
CA PHE A 61 9.23 -0.39 5.00
C PHE A 61 8.77 1.06 4.89
N ILE A 62 7.86 1.32 3.95
CA ILE A 62 7.24 2.62 3.76
C ILE A 62 5.74 2.44 3.98
N GLY A 63 5.27 2.89 5.14
CA GLY A 63 3.89 2.70 5.59
C GLY A 63 3.05 3.96 5.40
N GLY A 64 2.36 4.08 4.26
CA GLY A 64 1.36 5.14 4.06
C GLY A 64 1.97 6.53 3.91
N ALA A 65 2.93 6.71 2.99
CA ALA A 65 3.51 8.04 2.72
C ALA A 65 2.44 9.01 2.23
N GLN A 66 2.27 10.13 2.95
CA GLN A 66 1.26 11.14 2.62
C GLN A 66 1.82 12.31 1.82
N ASP A 67 3.13 12.51 1.87
CA ASP A 67 3.84 13.47 1.03
C ASP A 67 4.68 12.73 -0.03
N ASN A 68 4.99 13.43 -1.12
CA ASN A 68 5.82 12.92 -2.19
C ASN A 68 7.24 12.59 -1.72
N LEU A 69 7.73 11.39 -2.05
CA LEU A 69 9.15 11.08 -1.91
C LEU A 69 9.95 12.02 -2.84
N SER A 70 10.94 12.71 -2.27
CA SER A 70 11.86 13.55 -3.02
C SER A 70 12.74 12.73 -3.97
N ASN A 71 13.25 13.37 -5.03
CA ASN A 71 14.17 12.76 -5.99
C ASN A 71 15.39 12.07 -5.31
N ALA A 72 15.87 12.63 -4.20
CA ALA A 72 16.98 12.03 -3.45
C ALA A 72 16.57 10.73 -2.76
N GLN A 73 15.39 10.68 -2.13
CA GLN A 73 14.86 9.47 -1.49
C GLN A 73 14.58 8.39 -2.54
N VAL A 74 13.94 8.79 -3.64
CA VAL A 74 13.67 7.93 -4.81
C VAL A 74 14.97 7.33 -5.38
N GLY A 75 16.00 8.15 -5.60
CA GLY A 75 17.30 7.67 -6.09
C GLY A 75 18.01 6.70 -5.13
N ARG A 76 17.90 6.92 -3.81
CA ARG A 76 18.43 6.00 -2.79
C ARG A 76 17.70 4.66 -2.79
N LEU A 77 16.36 4.67 -2.86
CA LEU A 77 15.56 3.44 -2.98
C LEU A 77 15.92 2.66 -4.23
N TRP A 78 16.06 3.36 -5.36
CA TRP A 78 16.45 2.74 -6.62
C TRP A 78 17.82 2.05 -6.52
N ALA A 79 18.82 2.72 -5.94
CA ALA A 79 20.14 2.13 -5.71
C ALA A 79 20.07 0.91 -4.77
N TYR A 80 19.25 0.97 -3.72
CA TYR A 80 19.07 -0.13 -2.78
C TYR A 80 18.40 -1.35 -3.46
N LEU A 81 17.30 -1.14 -4.19
CA LEU A 81 16.60 -2.18 -4.95
C LEU A 81 17.49 -2.81 -6.02
N SER A 82 18.25 -1.99 -6.76
CA SER A 82 19.21 -2.45 -7.78
C SER A 82 20.31 -3.35 -7.22
N ASN A 83 20.63 -3.22 -5.93
CA ASN A 83 21.59 -4.05 -5.22
C ASN A 83 20.95 -5.28 -4.52
N GLY A 84 19.71 -5.61 -4.85
CA GLY A 84 18.99 -6.75 -4.26
C GLY A 84 18.30 -6.45 -2.93
N GLY A 85 18.20 -5.16 -2.57
CA GLY A 85 17.40 -4.70 -1.44
C GLY A 85 15.92 -4.98 -1.62
N ARG A 86 15.16 -4.93 -0.53
CA ARG A 86 13.73 -5.27 -0.51
C ARG A 86 12.92 -4.11 0.04
N VAL A 87 11.85 -3.73 -0.65
CA VAL A 87 10.95 -2.68 -0.19
C VAL A 87 9.56 -3.27 0.00
N LEU A 88 8.96 -3.00 1.17
CA LEU A 88 7.53 -3.19 1.38
C LEU A 88 6.87 -1.82 1.38
N PHE A 89 5.90 -1.66 0.48
CA PHE A 89 5.18 -0.41 0.27
C PHE A 89 3.70 -0.60 0.62
N ILE A 90 3.19 0.19 1.56
CA ILE A 90 1.76 0.33 1.81
C ILE A 90 1.32 1.68 1.27
N VAL A 91 0.40 1.64 0.32
CA VAL A 91 -0.21 2.83 -0.27
C VAL A 91 -1.56 3.03 0.38
N ASP A 92 -1.69 4.09 1.15
CA ASP A 92 -3.01 4.47 1.63
C ASP A 92 -3.87 4.91 0.44
N PRO A 93 -5.17 4.58 0.43
CA PRO A 93 -6.09 5.20 -0.51
C PRO A 93 -6.01 6.72 -0.40
N LEU A 94 -6.46 7.43 -1.43
CA LEU A 94 -6.70 8.86 -1.34
C LEU A 94 -7.72 9.11 -0.23
N ALA A 95 -7.25 9.42 0.98
CA ALA A 95 -8.09 9.57 2.15
C ALA A 95 -8.51 11.03 2.35
N VAL A 96 -9.74 11.19 2.81
CA VAL A 96 -10.25 12.45 3.35
C VAL A 96 -9.54 12.72 4.67
N GLY A 97 -8.58 13.65 4.70
CA GLY A 97 -7.92 14.05 5.93
C GLY A 97 -8.76 15.05 6.70
N VAL A 98 -8.75 14.98 8.03
CA VAL A 98 -9.17 16.12 8.87
C VAL A 98 -7.91 16.84 9.34
N ARG A 99 -7.45 17.84 8.58
CA ARG A 99 -6.38 18.72 9.04
C ARG A 99 -6.99 19.83 9.91
N ARG A 100 -6.64 19.85 11.21
CA ARG A 100 -6.96 20.97 12.14
C ARG A 100 -8.46 21.29 12.27
N GLY A 101 -9.32 20.28 12.33
CA GLY A 101 -10.77 20.48 12.46
C GLY A 101 -11.47 20.94 11.18
N ILE A 102 -10.77 20.90 10.05
CA ILE A 102 -11.34 21.05 8.71
C ILE A 102 -11.30 19.69 8.06
N VAL A 103 -12.47 19.13 7.76
CA VAL A 103 -12.61 17.97 6.86
C VAL A 103 -12.19 18.47 5.48
N GLY A 104 -11.01 18.05 5.02
CA GLY A 104 -10.41 18.53 3.79
C GLY A 104 -9.60 17.42 3.16
N MET A 105 -10.00 16.99 1.97
CA MET A 105 -9.37 15.88 1.27
C MET A 105 -7.86 16.05 1.23
N GLN A 106 -7.14 15.09 1.79
CA GLN A 106 -5.72 15.01 1.55
C GLN A 106 -5.60 14.13 0.31
N PHE A 107 -5.93 14.73 -0.83
CA PHE A 107 -5.32 14.27 -2.04
C PHE A 107 -3.82 14.29 -1.75
N SER A 108 -3.23 13.11 -1.74
CA SER A 108 -1.91 12.95 -2.30
C SER A 108 -1.99 13.76 -3.59
N ASP A 109 -1.30 14.91 -3.63
CA ASP A 109 -1.50 16.07 -4.51
C ASP A 109 -1.96 15.75 -5.94
N GLU A 110 -2.24 16.75 -6.76
CA GLU A 110 -2.41 16.55 -8.22
C GLU A 110 -1.24 15.79 -8.89
N ASN A 111 -0.18 15.46 -8.14
CA ASN A 111 0.97 14.62 -8.43
C ASN A 111 1.06 13.30 -7.63
N GLY A 112 0.04 12.85 -6.89
CA GLY A 112 -0.01 11.71 -5.97
C GLY A 112 1.26 11.43 -5.16
N SER A 113 1.23 11.43 -3.83
CA SER A 113 2.37 11.24 -2.87
C SER A 113 3.37 10.09 -3.15
N THR A 114 3.07 9.24 -4.11
CA THR A 114 3.83 8.06 -4.49
C THR A 114 4.08 7.98 -6.01
N ARG A 115 3.65 8.96 -6.82
CA ARG A 115 3.81 8.92 -8.29
C ARG A 115 5.26 8.88 -8.70
N GLY A 116 6.14 9.65 -8.05
CA GLY A 116 7.58 9.60 -8.37
C GLY A 116 8.18 8.20 -8.14
N LEU A 117 7.71 7.48 -7.11
CA LEU A 117 8.07 6.07 -6.90
C LEU A 117 7.48 5.18 -7.99
N PHE A 118 6.20 5.37 -8.32
CA PHE A 118 5.49 4.54 -9.30
C PHE A 118 5.90 4.78 -10.75
N GLU A 119 6.38 5.97 -11.08
CA GLU A 119 7.06 6.27 -12.34
C GLU A 119 8.35 5.46 -12.49
N LEU A 120 9.03 5.13 -11.37
CA LEU A 120 10.22 4.25 -11.40
C LEU A 120 9.87 2.77 -11.37
N THR A 121 8.90 2.35 -10.55
CA THR A 121 8.57 0.92 -10.46
C THR A 121 7.82 0.42 -11.68
N TRP A 122 7.15 1.28 -12.44
CA TRP A 122 6.48 0.85 -13.67
C TRP A 122 7.43 0.27 -14.74
N PRO A 123 8.44 1.01 -15.24
CA PRO A 123 9.30 0.51 -16.32
C PRO A 123 10.14 -0.70 -15.92
N ASP A 124 10.61 -0.77 -14.67
CA ASP A 124 11.62 -1.75 -14.25
C ASP A 124 11.08 -2.84 -13.32
N MET A 125 9.88 -2.67 -12.79
CA MET A 125 9.23 -3.64 -11.89
C MET A 125 7.80 -3.98 -12.32
N GLY A 126 7.27 -3.31 -13.34
CA GLY A 126 5.93 -3.54 -13.87
C GLY A 126 4.80 -3.36 -12.88
N ILE A 127 4.98 -2.57 -11.82
CA ILE A 127 3.93 -2.34 -10.81
C ILE A 127 3.73 -0.85 -10.56
N ARG A 128 2.48 -0.43 -10.40
CA ARG A 128 2.12 0.91 -9.91
C ARG A 128 0.75 0.91 -9.25
N ALA A 129 0.58 1.66 -8.17
CA ALA A 129 -0.78 1.94 -7.69
C ALA A 129 -1.46 2.92 -8.65
N ARG A 130 -2.78 2.79 -8.78
CA ARG A 130 -3.61 3.74 -9.53
C ARG A 130 -4.08 4.86 -8.62
N ASP A 131 -4.47 5.98 -9.24
CA ASP A 131 -5.12 7.10 -8.55
C ASP A 131 -6.63 6.84 -8.44
N ASP A 132 -6.99 5.77 -7.74
CA ASP A 132 -8.38 5.40 -7.47
C ASP A 132 -8.59 4.94 -6.02
N VAL A 133 -9.85 4.87 -5.61
CA VAL A 133 -10.29 4.24 -4.36
C VAL A 133 -11.14 3.04 -4.71
N VAL A 134 -10.80 1.88 -4.14
CA VAL A 134 -11.55 0.63 -4.37
C VAL A 134 -12.86 0.67 -3.60
N ILE A 135 -13.98 0.76 -4.31
CA ILE A 135 -15.32 0.87 -3.75
C ILE A 135 -16.31 -0.07 -4.41
N ARG A 136 -17.50 -0.22 -3.81
CA ARG A 136 -18.61 -0.99 -4.37
C ARG A 136 -19.80 -0.06 -4.67
N PRO A 137 -20.40 -0.13 -5.87
CA PRO A 137 -21.41 0.84 -6.33
C PRO A 137 -22.74 0.79 -5.56
N ASP A 138 -22.98 -0.26 -4.78
CA ASP A 138 -24.29 -0.56 -4.19
C ASP A 138 -24.33 -0.36 -2.66
N VAL A 139 -23.26 0.17 -2.07
CA VAL A 139 -23.10 0.19 -0.61
C VAL A 139 -23.51 1.56 -0.05
N GLY A 140 -24.78 1.69 0.28
CA GLY A 140 -25.13 2.24 1.59
C GLY A 140 -25.02 1.10 2.59
N ASP A 141 -24.18 1.23 3.61
CA ASP A 141 -24.05 0.32 4.75
C ASP A 141 -23.65 -1.13 4.41
N VAL A 142 -22.37 -1.39 4.14
CA VAL A 142 -21.79 -2.67 4.61
C VAL A 142 -21.76 -2.53 6.12
N ALA A 143 -22.19 -3.56 6.84
CA ALA A 143 -22.06 -3.61 8.30
C ALA A 143 -20.69 -4.18 8.64
N MET A 144 -19.90 -3.45 9.44
CA MET A 144 -18.63 -3.97 9.97
C MET A 144 -18.96 -5.22 10.78
N PRO A 145 -18.20 -6.32 10.64
CA PRO A 145 -18.29 -7.41 11.59
C PRO A 145 -18.11 -6.83 12.99
N SER A 146 -19.01 -7.16 13.93
CA SER A 146 -19.03 -6.56 15.27
C SER A 146 -17.72 -6.77 16.04
N GLU A 147 -16.91 -7.75 15.65
CA GLU A 147 -15.60 -8.05 16.24
C GLU A 147 -14.43 -7.19 15.70
N LEU A 148 -14.62 -6.54 14.55
CA LEU A 148 -13.67 -5.58 13.93
C LEU A 148 -14.14 -4.13 14.12
N SER A 149 -15.09 -3.90 15.05
CA SER A 149 -15.59 -2.57 15.37
C SER A 149 -14.46 -1.71 15.94
N VAL A 150 -13.77 -1.01 15.04
CA VAL A 150 -13.05 0.22 15.37
C VAL A 150 -14.12 1.17 15.94
N PRO A 151 -13.88 1.82 17.10
CA PRO A 151 -14.87 2.71 17.70
C PRO A 151 -15.39 3.65 16.62
N THR A 152 -16.68 3.52 16.35
CA THR A 152 -17.38 4.17 15.25
C THR A 152 -17.10 5.67 15.36
N ILE A 153 -16.33 6.21 14.41
CA ILE A 153 -16.27 7.64 14.21
C ILE A 153 -17.64 8.00 13.63
N GLU A 154 -18.60 8.30 14.50
CA GLU A 154 -20.01 8.57 14.15
C GLU A 154 -20.22 9.80 13.23
N GLU A 155 -19.17 10.43 12.69
CA GLU A 155 -19.29 11.67 11.90
C GLU A 155 -18.26 11.85 10.77
N GLN A 156 -17.62 10.80 10.25
CA GLN A 156 -16.67 10.95 9.14
C GLN A 156 -17.01 9.98 8.00
N GLY A 157 -17.30 10.55 6.82
CA GLY A 157 -17.89 9.88 5.67
C GLY A 157 -17.25 8.54 5.33
N ASP A 158 -18.12 7.55 5.12
CA ASP A 158 -17.90 6.22 4.57
C ASP A 158 -16.42 5.83 4.37
N LEU A 159 -15.77 5.41 5.46
CA LEU A 159 -14.58 4.58 5.35
C LEU A 159 -14.97 3.35 4.54
N VAL A 160 -14.42 3.21 3.33
CA VAL A 160 -14.68 2.04 2.49
C VAL A 160 -13.80 0.92 2.96
N TYR A 161 -14.40 -0.20 3.34
CA TYR A 161 -13.69 -1.40 3.76
C TYR A 161 -14.28 -2.62 3.07
N PHE A 162 -13.46 -3.66 2.96
CA PHE A 162 -13.90 -4.94 2.43
C PHE A 162 -13.00 -6.06 2.93
N GLY A 163 -13.61 -7.22 3.13
CA GLY A 163 -12.91 -8.48 3.27
C GLY A 163 -12.80 -9.19 1.91
N THR A 164 -11.72 -9.93 1.69
CA THR A 164 -11.54 -10.78 0.52
C THR A 164 -10.77 -12.06 0.87
N ASP A 165 -11.24 -13.18 0.34
CA ASP A 165 -10.53 -14.48 0.32
C ASP A 165 -9.89 -14.76 -1.06
N ARG A 166 -9.95 -13.77 -1.96
CA ARG A 166 -9.41 -13.89 -3.33
C ARG A 166 -7.95 -13.49 -3.36
N TYR A 167 -7.08 -14.44 -3.07
CA TYR A 167 -5.64 -14.25 -3.09
C TYR A 167 -4.89 -15.45 -3.70
N GLU A 168 -3.69 -15.20 -4.22
CA GLU A 168 -2.85 -16.20 -4.90
C GLU A 168 -2.17 -17.14 -3.90
N THR A 169 -2.89 -18.21 -3.52
CA THR A 169 -2.43 -19.19 -2.52
C THR A 169 -1.13 -19.90 -2.89
N SER A 170 -0.74 -19.93 -4.16
CA SER A 170 0.54 -20.53 -4.57
C SER A 170 1.74 -19.60 -4.36
N HIS A 171 1.52 -18.30 -4.15
CA HIS A 171 2.61 -17.35 -3.98
C HIS A 171 3.23 -17.47 -2.58
N PRO A 172 4.57 -17.57 -2.44
CA PRO A 172 5.23 -17.77 -1.15
C PRO A 172 4.92 -16.71 -0.08
N ILE A 173 4.68 -15.46 -0.49
CA ILE A 173 4.28 -14.35 0.42
C ILE A 173 2.98 -14.65 1.16
N LEU A 174 2.06 -15.38 0.52
CA LEU A 174 0.74 -15.70 1.06
C LEU A 174 0.69 -17.09 1.72
N ALA A 175 1.84 -17.75 1.87
CA ALA A 175 1.91 -19.05 2.52
C ALA A 175 1.41 -18.95 3.98
N GLY A 176 0.40 -19.77 4.30
CA GLY A 176 -0.20 -19.81 5.64
C GLY A 176 -1.29 -18.77 5.90
N VAL A 177 -1.67 -17.96 4.90
CA VAL A 177 -2.89 -17.16 4.96
C VAL A 177 -4.08 -18.10 4.76
N GLU A 178 -4.91 -18.26 5.79
CA GLU A 178 -6.08 -19.17 5.78
C GLU A 178 -7.42 -18.42 5.91
N ASN A 179 -7.39 -17.16 6.34
CA ASN A 179 -8.57 -16.36 6.61
C ASN A 179 -8.75 -15.25 5.58
N GLU A 180 -9.93 -14.65 5.61
CA GLU A 180 -10.23 -13.42 4.88
C GLU A 180 -9.25 -12.30 5.25
N LEU A 181 -8.76 -11.59 4.25
CA LEU A 181 -7.95 -10.39 4.40
C LEU A 181 -8.85 -9.16 4.39
N TRP A 182 -8.74 -8.33 5.43
CA TRP A 182 -9.52 -7.11 5.57
C TRP A 182 -8.71 -5.88 5.16
N PHE A 183 -9.31 -5.07 4.28
CA PHE A 183 -8.76 -3.80 3.82
C PHE A 183 -9.62 -2.67 4.36
N PHE A 184 -8.97 -1.67 4.96
CA PHE A 184 -9.59 -0.45 5.48
C PHE A 184 -9.21 0.69 4.55
N GLY A 185 -9.85 0.68 3.39
CA GLY A 185 -9.49 1.49 2.24
C GLY A 185 -8.34 0.88 1.43
N ALA A 186 -8.39 1.02 0.10
CA ALA A 186 -7.38 0.50 -0.80
C ALA A 186 -7.37 1.26 -2.13
N ARG A 187 -6.21 1.31 -2.78
CA ARG A 187 -6.09 1.63 -4.21
C ARG A 187 -6.01 0.35 -5.01
N SER A 188 -6.44 0.39 -6.26
CA SER A 188 -6.11 -0.69 -7.18
C SER A 188 -4.65 -0.58 -7.62
N VAL A 189 -4.04 -1.73 -7.89
CA VAL A 189 -2.67 -1.84 -8.35
C VAL A 189 -2.66 -2.39 -9.76
N GLU A 190 -1.99 -1.67 -10.65
CA GLU A 190 -1.71 -2.10 -11.99
C GLU A 190 -0.41 -2.88 -12.03
N PHE A 191 -0.42 -3.96 -12.82
CA PHE A 191 0.74 -4.82 -12.99
C PHE A 191 0.92 -5.26 -14.46
N ASP A 192 2.17 -5.40 -14.88
CA ASP A 192 2.55 -5.97 -16.18
C ASP A 192 3.06 -7.40 -16.01
N ALA A 193 2.26 -8.37 -16.45
CA ALA A 193 2.61 -9.80 -16.41
C ALA A 193 3.27 -10.30 -17.72
N SER A 194 3.70 -9.40 -18.61
CA SER A 194 4.41 -9.78 -19.82
C SER A 194 5.85 -10.24 -19.53
N ILE A 195 6.47 -10.90 -20.51
CA ILE A 195 7.86 -11.35 -20.39
C ILE A 195 8.77 -10.12 -20.40
N GLN A 196 9.35 -9.81 -19.25
CA GLN A 196 10.14 -8.61 -18.99
C GLN A 196 11.41 -8.97 -18.19
N PRO A 197 12.37 -8.03 -18.00
CA PRO A 197 13.48 -8.22 -17.05
C PRO A 197 13.05 -8.24 -15.57
N PHE A 198 11.74 -8.17 -15.31
CA PHE A 198 11.10 -8.32 -14.02
C PHE A 198 9.96 -9.35 -14.11
N GLN A 199 9.48 -9.79 -12.94
CA GLN A 199 8.27 -10.58 -12.80
C GLN A 199 7.34 -9.91 -11.79
N ALA A 200 6.23 -9.33 -12.28
CA ALA A 200 5.17 -8.80 -11.44
C ALA A 200 4.07 -9.86 -11.24
N SER A 201 3.72 -10.14 -9.98
CA SER A 201 2.73 -11.14 -9.58
C SER A 201 1.62 -10.49 -8.76
N PRO A 202 0.35 -10.55 -9.18
CA PRO A 202 -0.75 -10.12 -8.33
C PRO A 202 -0.90 -11.07 -7.14
N LEU A 203 -1.12 -10.52 -5.94
CA LEU A 203 -1.22 -11.28 -4.70
C LEU A 203 -2.66 -11.35 -4.20
N VAL A 204 -3.32 -10.20 -4.09
CA VAL A 204 -4.66 -10.10 -3.52
C VAL A 204 -5.55 -9.33 -4.49
N PHE A 205 -6.79 -9.78 -4.64
CA PHE A 205 -7.79 -9.16 -5.49
C PHE A 205 -8.95 -8.68 -4.64
N ALA A 206 -9.55 -7.56 -5.06
CA ALA A 206 -10.81 -7.13 -4.48
C ALA A 206 -11.95 -8.12 -4.82
N PRO A 207 -13.03 -8.12 -4.03
CA PRO A 207 -14.22 -8.93 -4.31
C PRO A 207 -14.89 -8.57 -5.64
N GLU A 208 -15.71 -9.48 -6.15
CA GLU A 208 -16.51 -9.21 -7.35
C GLU A 208 -17.50 -8.05 -7.11
N GLY A 209 -17.68 -7.21 -8.12
CA GLY A 209 -18.59 -6.06 -8.06
C GLY A 209 -17.97 -4.78 -7.49
N TYR A 210 -16.76 -4.82 -6.95
CA TYR A 210 -15.99 -3.61 -6.64
C TYR A 210 -15.46 -2.96 -7.94
N TYR A 211 -14.99 -1.73 -7.86
CA TYR A 211 -14.26 -1.02 -8.92
C TYR A 211 -13.35 0.06 -8.31
N GLY A 212 -12.44 0.62 -9.10
CA GLY A 212 -11.66 1.79 -8.71
C GLY A 212 -12.36 3.08 -9.12
N GLU A 213 -12.84 3.85 -8.14
CA GLU A 213 -13.42 5.19 -8.32
C GLU A 213 -12.32 6.24 -8.35
N THR A 214 -12.29 7.02 -9.43
CA THR A 214 -11.26 8.05 -9.67
C THR A 214 -11.76 9.46 -9.28
N ALA A 215 -13.07 9.67 -9.27
CA ALA A 215 -13.75 10.89 -8.84
C ALA A 215 -14.34 10.71 -7.43
N TYR A 216 -13.52 10.19 -6.50
CA TYR A 216 -13.99 9.83 -5.15
C TYR A 216 -14.56 11.03 -4.36
N GLU A 217 -14.05 12.24 -4.60
CA GLU A 217 -14.61 13.49 -4.05
C GLU A 217 -16.07 13.70 -4.44
N GLU A 218 -16.37 13.54 -5.73
CA GLU A 218 -17.72 13.69 -6.25
C GLU A 218 -18.63 12.56 -5.74
N TYR A 219 -18.09 11.35 -5.61
CA TYR A 219 -18.80 10.20 -5.03
C TYR A 219 -19.26 10.47 -3.59
N ILE A 220 -18.40 11.00 -2.71
CA ILE A 220 -18.75 11.24 -1.30
C ILE A 220 -19.59 12.51 -1.09
N THR A 221 -19.46 13.52 -1.95
CA THR A 221 -20.18 14.80 -1.81
C THR A 221 -21.51 14.83 -2.56
N GLY A 222 -21.60 14.11 -3.68
CA GLY A 222 -22.77 14.07 -4.58
C GLY A 222 -23.59 12.78 -4.50
N GLY A 223 -23.10 11.75 -3.80
CA GLY A 223 -23.70 10.42 -3.74
C GLY A 223 -23.18 9.49 -4.86
N PRO A 224 -23.66 8.23 -4.90
CA PRO A 224 -23.11 7.21 -5.79
C PRO A 224 -23.13 7.64 -7.26
N LEU A 225 -21.95 7.75 -7.86
CA LEU A 225 -21.81 8.03 -9.28
C LEU A 225 -22.10 6.76 -10.10
N PRO A 226 -22.76 6.87 -11.27
CA PRO A 226 -22.87 5.77 -12.20
C PRO A 226 -21.48 5.28 -12.62
N PHE A 227 -21.30 3.97 -12.74
CA PHE A 227 -20.04 3.44 -13.28
C PHE A 227 -19.87 3.87 -14.75
N TYR A 228 -18.83 4.64 -15.05
CA TYR A 228 -18.46 5.04 -16.41
C TYR A 228 -17.22 4.28 -16.86
N SER A 229 -17.36 3.29 -17.75
CA SER A 229 -16.26 2.43 -18.19
C SER A 229 -15.12 3.14 -18.94
N ALA A 230 -15.33 4.41 -19.33
CA ALA A 230 -14.32 5.25 -19.97
C ALA A 230 -13.42 5.98 -18.95
N GLU A 231 -13.88 6.13 -17.71
CA GLU A 231 -13.25 6.92 -16.65
C GLU A 231 -12.84 6.02 -15.46
N ASN A 232 -13.63 4.99 -15.18
CA ASN A 232 -13.40 4.05 -14.08
C ASN A 232 -12.55 2.85 -14.49
N THR A 233 -11.76 2.36 -13.54
CA THR A 233 -11.02 1.10 -13.70
C THR A 233 -12.02 -0.06 -13.93
N ASN A 234 -11.91 -0.73 -15.08
CA ASN A 234 -12.82 -1.81 -15.51
C ASN A 234 -12.97 -2.95 -14.49
N ARG A 235 -14.17 -3.56 -14.47
CA ARG A 235 -14.60 -4.71 -13.63
C ARG A 235 -13.91 -6.06 -13.96
N LYS A 236 -12.63 -6.06 -14.35
CA LYS A 236 -11.80 -7.27 -14.33
C LYS A 236 -11.33 -7.51 -12.89
N PRO A 237 -10.75 -8.66 -12.51
CA PRO A 237 -10.11 -8.77 -11.20
C PRO A 237 -9.02 -7.68 -11.08
N PHE A 238 -9.26 -6.64 -10.29
CA PHE A 238 -8.26 -5.60 -10.01
C PHE A 238 -7.54 -5.98 -8.72
N ALA A 239 -6.21 -6.00 -8.81
CA ALA A 239 -5.35 -6.36 -7.70
C ALA A 239 -5.34 -5.22 -6.68
N THR A 240 -5.28 -5.56 -5.40
CA THR A 240 -5.11 -4.62 -4.28
C THR A 240 -3.74 -4.80 -3.62
N ALA A 241 -3.05 -5.90 -3.93
CA ALA A 241 -1.66 -6.13 -3.57
C ALA A 241 -0.94 -6.89 -4.70
N THR A 242 0.32 -6.55 -4.93
CA THR A 242 1.19 -7.17 -5.93
C THR A 242 2.59 -7.33 -5.38
N ALA A 243 3.34 -8.30 -5.87
CA ALA A 243 4.78 -8.40 -5.71
C ALA A 243 5.48 -8.17 -7.04
N SER A 244 6.70 -7.67 -6.99
CA SER A 244 7.59 -7.64 -8.15
C SER A 244 9.00 -8.09 -7.76
N GLU A 245 9.65 -8.82 -8.64
CA GLU A 245 11.04 -9.20 -8.53
C GLU A 245 11.79 -8.84 -9.82
N ILE A 246 13.00 -8.27 -9.68
CA ILE A 246 13.90 -8.04 -10.81
C ILE A 246 14.62 -9.36 -11.10
N LEU A 247 14.45 -9.89 -12.31
CA LEU A 247 15.01 -11.19 -12.71
C LEU A 247 16.45 -11.10 -13.20
N GLN A 248 16.88 -9.92 -13.62
CA GLN A 248 18.26 -9.62 -13.99
C GLN A 248 18.66 -8.27 -13.38
N PRO A 249 19.62 -8.23 -12.43
CA PRO A 249 20.13 -6.94 -11.96
C PRO A 249 20.69 -6.19 -13.17
N ALA A 250 20.34 -4.90 -13.28
CA ALA A 250 20.86 -4.05 -14.35
C ALA A 250 22.38 -4.22 -14.43
N LEU A 251 22.86 -4.72 -15.57
CA LEU A 251 24.28 -4.85 -15.85
C LEU A 251 24.95 -3.52 -15.53
N THR A 252 25.79 -3.51 -14.51
CA THR A 252 26.65 -2.38 -14.19
C THR A 252 27.58 -2.22 -15.39
N LEU A 253 27.28 -1.28 -16.28
CA LEU A 253 28.23 -0.81 -17.28
C LEU A 253 29.33 -0.07 -16.49
N LEU A 254 30.44 -0.78 -16.27
CA LEU A 254 31.72 -0.22 -15.83
C LEU A 254 32.29 0.74 -16.89
#